data_AF-A0A936UBC7-F1
#
_entry.id   AF-A0A936UBC7-F1
#
_cell.length_a   1.000
_cell.length_b   1.000
_cell.length_c   1.000
_cell.angle_alpha   90.00
_cell.angle_beta   90.00
_cell.angle_gamma   90.00
#
_symmetry.space_group_name_H-M   'P 1'
#
loop_
_entity.id
_entity.type
_entity.pdbx_description
1 polymer ?
#
loop_
_entity_poly.entity_id
_entity_poly.type
_entity_poly.pdbx_seq_one_letter_code
_entity_poly.pdbx_strand_id
1 'polypeptide(L)'
;MVQLAPVSLHGKEVVADPTPMGLLGLAIGCAALTPIAFGKSLTPAGLETAAVFCLLFGAGCQLFAGLLNLVNKNLYGGTLFLTFAFNWVVNAWALHSLAKGFVPDPTVIFATEAAFLVIFVLISWGFGHFSSLLFVFLLDIDLLYVLKVAGHLLDTRAFAIPIALLTVGLAVISLWIAFALLLNPVTGRRVFTLGMPLFKSAARPPVDLSVRTALVATLYGQWRDAGSPLSQADLLARLAALGEPRLKAELAYLSAQGVVEPVEGTVRLSPAGIDLWERHVAG
;
A
#
# COMPACT_ATOMS: atom_id res chain seq x y z
N MET A 1 -15.19 -17.27 -26.30
CA MET A 1 -15.96 -16.27 -25.52
C MET A 1 -14.98 -15.39 -24.79
N VAL A 2 -14.83 -14.14 -25.22
CA VAL A 2 -13.93 -13.16 -24.59
C VAL A 2 -14.64 -12.60 -23.37
N GLN A 3 -14.25 -13.06 -22.17
CA GLN A 3 -14.76 -12.55 -20.90
C GLN A 3 -14.29 -11.12 -20.69
N LEU A 4 -15.17 -10.23 -20.19
CA LEU A 4 -14.78 -8.91 -19.71
C LEU A 4 -13.51 -9.04 -18.88
N ALA A 5 -12.47 -8.25 -19.20
CA ALA A 5 -11.29 -8.25 -18.35
C ALA A 5 -11.72 -7.96 -16.91
N PRO A 6 -11.23 -8.68 -15.89
CA PRO A 6 -11.50 -8.33 -14.51
C PRO A 6 -11.06 -6.88 -14.35
N VAL A 7 -12.04 -5.99 -14.12
CA VAL A 7 -11.79 -4.62 -13.70
C VAL A 7 -10.78 -4.73 -12.57
N SER A 8 -9.65 -4.05 -12.70
CA SER A 8 -8.61 -4.02 -11.67
C SER A 8 -9.29 -3.82 -10.32
N LEU A 9 -9.25 -4.86 -9.48
CA LEU A 9 -9.82 -4.81 -8.13
C LEU A 9 -9.07 -3.79 -7.24
N HIS A 10 -7.90 -3.34 -7.69
CA HIS A 10 -7.33 -2.07 -7.26
C HIS A 10 -8.03 -0.98 -8.08
N GLY A 11 -9.04 -0.35 -7.48
CA GLY A 11 -9.66 0.83 -8.06
C GLY A 11 -8.57 1.81 -8.50
N LYS A 12 -8.80 2.49 -9.62
CA LYS A 12 -7.88 3.51 -10.13
C LYS A 12 -7.46 4.41 -8.98
N GLU A 13 -6.15 4.56 -8.78
CA GLU A 13 -5.61 5.45 -7.75
C GLU A 13 -6.27 6.83 -7.91
N VAL A 14 -6.78 7.36 -6.79
CA VAL A 14 -7.49 8.66 -6.77
C VAL A 14 -6.48 9.79 -6.82
N VAL A 15 -5.31 9.58 -6.22
CA VAL A 15 -4.16 10.49 -6.19
C VAL A 15 -2.91 9.76 -6.68
N ALA A 16 -1.88 10.49 -7.08
CA ALA A 16 -0.59 9.90 -7.46
C ALA A 16 -0.02 8.99 -6.36
N ASP A 17 0.64 7.88 -6.75
CA ASP A 17 1.25 6.93 -5.81
C ASP A 17 2.19 7.68 -4.83
N PRO A 18 1.84 7.72 -3.54
CA PRO A 18 2.60 8.50 -2.57
C PRO A 18 3.69 7.67 -1.88
N THR A 19 3.79 6.37 -2.18
CA THR A 19 4.78 5.43 -1.62
C THR A 19 6.23 5.90 -1.80
N PRO A 20 6.66 6.44 -2.96
CA PRO A 20 8.03 6.92 -3.11
C PRO A 20 8.38 8.04 -2.15
N MET A 21 7.42 8.93 -1.83
CA MET A 21 7.64 10.03 -0.89
C MET A 21 7.94 9.52 0.52
N GLY A 22 7.15 8.54 0.99
CA GLY A 22 7.36 7.93 2.30
C GLY A 22 8.73 7.26 2.41
N LEU A 23 9.14 6.54 1.36
CA LEU A 23 10.43 5.84 1.32
C LEU A 23 11.62 6.81 1.21
N LEU A 24 11.53 7.86 0.40
CA LEU A 24 12.56 8.91 0.36
C LEU A 24 12.72 9.58 1.73
N GLY A 25 11.60 9.88 2.40
CA GLY A 25 11.61 10.43 3.75
C GLY A 25 12.27 9.51 4.77
N LEU A 26 11.95 8.21 4.73
CA LEU A 26 12.59 7.20 5.55
C LEU A 26 14.11 7.16 5.32
N ALA A 27 14.56 7.13 4.06
CA ALA A 27 15.98 7.08 3.73
C ALA A 27 16.74 8.30 4.29
N ILE A 28 16.15 9.49 4.18
CA ILE A 28 16.75 10.72 4.73
C ILE A 28 16.79 10.66 6.27
N GLY A 29 15.71 10.19 6.92
CA GLY A 29 15.68 9.98 8.37
C GLY A 29 16.78 9.02 8.85
N CYS A 30 16.91 7.87 8.19
CA CYS A 30 17.96 6.88 8.49
C CYS A 30 19.37 7.43 8.23
N ALA A 31 19.57 8.21 7.17
CA ALA A 31 20.83 8.89 6.90
C ALA A 31 21.20 9.87 8.02
N ALA A 32 20.22 10.61 8.56
CA ALA A 32 20.43 11.53 9.68
C ALA A 32 20.78 10.79 10.99
N LEU A 33 20.23 9.59 11.20
CA LEU A 33 20.56 8.74 12.35
C LEU A 33 21.92 8.07 12.24
N THR A 34 22.46 7.88 11.04
CA THR A 34 23.71 7.16 10.80
C THR A 34 24.89 7.69 11.65
N PRO A 35 25.23 8.99 11.67
CA PRO A 35 26.34 9.48 12.51
C PRO A 35 26.06 9.33 14.02
N ILE A 36 24.80 9.31 14.46
CA ILE A 36 24.40 9.05 15.85
C ILE A 36 24.60 7.56 16.18
N ALA A 37 24.13 6.67 15.32
CA ALA A 37 24.21 5.22 15.49
C ALA A 37 25.66 4.70 15.52
N PHE A 38 26.57 5.34 14.77
CA PHE A 38 28.01 5.06 14.81
C PHE A 38 28.77 5.85 15.89
N GLY A 39 28.07 6.59 16.75
CA GLY A 39 28.68 7.32 17.87
C GLY A 39 29.49 8.56 17.49
N LYS A 40 29.43 9.03 16.23
CA LYS A 40 30.24 10.15 15.71
C LYS A 40 29.67 11.53 16.04
N SER A 41 28.38 11.63 16.34
CA SER A 41 27.71 12.92 16.58
C SER A 41 26.83 12.93 17.83
N LEU A 42 27.26 12.25 18.89
CA LEU A 42 26.63 12.23 20.22
C LEU A 42 26.85 13.55 20.98
N THR A 43 26.43 14.66 20.37
CA THR A 43 26.47 16.01 20.94
C THR A 43 25.06 16.59 20.92
N PRO A 44 24.72 17.57 21.79
CA PRO A 44 23.42 18.22 21.75
C PRO A 44 23.07 18.76 20.34
N ALA A 45 24.03 19.40 19.67
CA ALA A 45 23.83 19.89 18.31
C ALA A 45 23.57 18.76 17.29
N GLY A 46 24.32 17.66 17.38
CA GLY A 46 24.13 16.50 16.51
C GLY A 46 22.76 15.83 16.70
N LEU A 47 22.34 15.67 17.96
CA LEU A 47 21.04 15.10 18.32
C LEU A 47 19.87 15.98 17.86
N GLU A 48 19.92 17.30 18.11
CA GLU A 48 18.91 18.25 17.63
C GLU A 48 18.82 18.29 16.11
N THR A 49 19.97 18.27 15.43
CA THR A 49 20.01 18.26 13.97
C THR A 49 19.35 16.99 13.43
N ALA A 50 19.71 15.82 13.97
CA ALA A 50 19.08 14.55 13.59
C ALA A 50 17.58 14.54 13.91
N ALA A 51 17.15 15.10 15.05
CA ALA A 51 15.75 15.20 15.43
C ALA A 51 14.91 15.94 14.38
N VAL A 52 15.42 17.04 13.80
CA VAL A 52 14.73 17.80 12.76
C VAL A 52 14.53 16.95 11.49
N PHE A 53 15.55 16.22 11.04
CA PHE A 53 15.41 15.32 9.87
C PHE A 53 14.46 14.16 10.14
N CYS A 54 14.53 13.57 11.35
CA CYS A 54 13.57 12.56 11.80
C CYS A 54 12.14 13.09 11.75
N LEU A 55 11.89 14.33 12.19
CA LEU A 55 10.56 14.92 12.22
C LEU A 55 10.05 15.29 10.82
N LEU A 56 10.84 16.01 10.03
CA LEU A 56 10.39 16.55 8.75
C LEU A 56 10.33 15.48 7.65
N PHE A 57 11.37 14.64 7.56
CA PHE A 57 11.49 13.64 6.50
C PHE A 57 11.04 12.27 6.98
N GLY A 58 11.55 11.82 8.13
CA GLY A 58 11.14 10.53 8.70
C GLY A 58 9.63 10.48 8.96
N ALA A 59 9.11 11.44 9.73
CA ALA A 59 7.69 11.50 10.07
C ALA A 59 6.85 12.21 9.02
N GLY A 60 7.22 13.43 8.61
CA GLY A 60 6.40 14.25 7.72
C GLY A 60 6.08 13.58 6.39
N CYS A 61 7.10 13.12 5.65
CA CYS A 61 6.88 12.44 4.36
C CYS A 61 6.07 11.16 4.51
N GLN A 62 6.29 10.38 5.57
CA GLN A 62 5.54 9.15 5.81
C GLN A 62 4.10 9.41 6.26
N LEU A 63 3.84 10.50 6.98
CA LEU A 63 2.48 10.92 7.34
C LEU A 63 1.67 11.22 6.06
N PHE A 64 2.23 12.04 5.17
CA PHE A 64 1.59 12.32 3.88
C PHE A 64 1.42 11.06 3.04
N ALA A 65 2.46 10.23 2.95
CA ALA A 65 2.39 8.97 2.20
C ALA A 65 1.32 8.02 2.74
N GLY A 66 1.20 7.92 4.06
CA GLY A 66 0.21 7.09 4.73
C GLY A 66 -1.23 7.57 4.49
N LEU A 67 -1.48 8.87 4.69
CA LEU A 67 -2.81 9.44 4.45
C LEU A 67 -3.25 9.27 2.98
N LEU A 68 -2.37 9.56 2.03
CA LEU A 68 -2.69 9.44 0.61
C LEU A 68 -2.84 7.97 0.17
N ASN A 69 -2.12 7.03 0.79
CA ASN A 69 -2.36 5.60 0.57
C ASN A 69 -3.75 5.17 1.05
N LEU A 70 -4.24 5.69 2.20
CA LEU A 70 -5.61 5.43 2.64
C LEU A 70 -6.65 6.01 1.67
N VAL A 71 -6.40 7.19 1.11
CA VAL A 71 -7.23 7.79 0.04
C VAL A 71 -7.26 6.87 -1.19
N ASN A 72 -6.12 6.30 -1.56
CA ASN A 72 -6.00 5.30 -2.62
C ASN A 72 -6.54 3.90 -2.24
N LYS A 73 -7.16 3.75 -1.06
CA LYS A 73 -7.69 2.48 -0.52
C LYS A 73 -6.60 1.40 -0.35
N ASN A 74 -5.34 1.80 -0.30
CA ASN A 74 -4.22 0.94 0.06
C ASN A 74 -4.09 0.90 1.60
N LEU A 75 -4.86 0.01 2.23
CA LEU A 75 -4.84 -0.14 3.69
C LEU A 75 -3.45 -0.54 4.21
N TYR A 76 -2.78 -1.49 3.55
CA TYR A 76 -1.47 -1.99 3.98
C TYR A 76 -0.42 -0.87 3.97
N GLY A 77 -0.27 -0.17 2.84
CA GLY A 77 0.67 0.95 2.73
C GLY A 77 0.29 2.10 3.66
N GLY A 78 -1.00 2.43 3.75
CA GLY A 78 -1.51 3.51 4.59
C GLY A 78 -1.22 3.30 6.06
N THR A 79 -1.57 2.13 6.60
CA THR A 79 -1.28 1.78 7.99
C THR A 79 0.22 1.77 8.26
N LEU A 80 1.02 1.13 7.39
CA LEU A 80 2.47 1.03 7.57
C LEU A 80 3.14 2.41 7.70
N PHE A 81 2.92 3.30 6.73
CA PHE A 81 3.56 4.61 6.72
C PHE A 81 3.07 5.51 7.85
N LEU A 82 1.78 5.46 8.22
CA LEU A 82 1.29 6.22 9.38
C LEU A 82 1.93 5.74 10.69
N THR A 83 2.00 4.42 10.89
CA THR A 83 2.61 3.83 12.08
C THR A 83 4.07 4.24 12.21
N PHE A 84 4.84 4.19 11.12
CA PHE A 84 6.22 4.68 11.13
C PHE A 84 6.31 6.19 11.30
N ALA A 85 5.40 6.97 10.72
CA ALA A 85 5.43 8.42 10.88
C ALA A 85 5.39 8.81 12.36
N PHE A 86 4.48 8.21 13.14
CA PHE A 86 4.43 8.44 14.58
C PHE A 86 5.64 7.87 15.32
N ASN A 87 6.19 6.73 14.90
CA ASN A 87 7.44 6.23 15.47
C ASN A 87 8.61 7.21 15.24
N TRP A 88 8.69 7.84 14.07
CA TRP A 88 9.68 8.87 13.77
C TRP A 88 9.48 10.15 14.59
N VAL A 89 8.24 10.53 14.91
CA VAL A 89 7.98 11.63 15.88
C VAL A 89 8.53 11.28 17.25
N VAL A 90 8.33 10.05 17.72
CA VAL A 90 8.88 9.59 19.01
C VAL A 90 10.41 9.60 18.97
N ASN A 91 11.04 9.14 17.87
CA ASN A 91 12.49 9.20 17.71
C ASN A 91 13.02 10.64 17.70
N ALA A 92 12.34 11.56 16.98
CA ALA A 92 12.70 12.98 16.99
C ALA A 92 12.61 13.57 18.41
N TRP A 93 11.52 13.28 19.12
CA TRP A 93 11.35 13.71 20.51
C TRP A 93 12.41 13.11 21.45
N ALA A 94 12.77 11.84 21.28
CA ALA A 94 13.80 11.19 22.09
C ALA A 94 15.17 11.82 21.87
N LEU A 95 15.56 12.10 20.62
CA LEU A 95 16.81 12.78 20.31
C LEU A 95 16.85 14.20 20.87
N HIS A 96 15.77 14.96 20.68
CA HIS A 96 15.59 16.31 21.23
C HIS A 96 15.69 16.32 22.76
N SER A 97 15.05 15.35 23.41
CA SER A 97 15.10 15.16 24.85
C SER A 97 16.52 14.88 25.34
N LEU A 98 17.22 13.96 24.68
CA LEU A 98 18.59 13.59 25.02
C LEU A 98 19.54 14.78 24.86
N ALA A 99 19.34 15.62 23.83
CA ALA A 99 20.11 16.85 23.65
C ALA A 99 19.99 17.82 24.84
N LYS A 100 18.86 17.78 25.54
CA LYS A 100 18.56 18.60 26.73
C LYS A 100 18.87 17.91 28.06
N GLY A 101 19.48 16.72 28.01
CA GLY A 101 19.78 15.93 29.21
C GLY A 101 18.58 15.22 29.82
N PHE A 102 17.45 15.13 29.11
CA PHE A 102 16.31 14.31 29.50
C PHE A 102 16.39 12.95 28.82
N VAL A 103 16.42 11.87 29.61
CA VAL A 103 16.43 10.49 29.11
C VAL A 103 15.01 9.94 29.18
N PRO A 104 14.38 9.59 28.04
CA PRO A 104 13.09 8.90 28.05
C PRO A 104 13.14 7.59 28.83
N ASP A 105 12.03 7.24 29.49
CA ASP A 105 11.96 6.02 30.30
C ASP A 105 12.26 4.77 29.46
N PRO A 106 13.32 4.01 29.79
CA PRO A 106 13.76 2.88 28.96
C PRO A 106 12.78 1.70 29.01
N THR A 107 11.98 1.56 30.08
CA THR A 107 10.99 0.49 30.23
C THR A 107 9.80 0.74 29.31
N VAL A 108 9.35 1.99 29.23
CA VAL A 108 8.25 2.39 28.31
C VAL A 108 8.68 2.24 26.86
N ILE A 109 9.90 2.69 26.52
CA ILE A 109 10.47 2.52 25.17
C ILE A 109 10.57 1.03 24.83
N PHE A 110 11.10 0.20 25.73
CA PHE A 110 11.19 -1.24 25.54
C PHE A 110 9.82 -1.90 25.29
N ALA A 111 8.82 -1.61 26.14
CA ALA A 111 7.48 -2.18 25.98
C ALA A 111 6.85 -1.79 24.63
N THR A 112 7.07 -0.54 24.21
CA THR A 112 6.60 -0.03 22.92
C THR A 112 7.31 -0.70 21.74
N GLU A 113 8.63 -0.91 21.83
CA GLU A 113 9.42 -1.59 20.81
C GLU A 113 9.05 -3.08 20.67
N ALA A 114 8.76 -3.76 21.78
CA ALA A 114 8.26 -5.13 21.75
C ALA A 114 6.90 -5.23 21.05
N ALA A 115 6.00 -4.26 21.30
CA ALA A 115 4.72 -4.20 20.59
C ALA A 115 4.90 -3.94 19.08
N PHE A 116 5.79 -3.01 18.71
CA PHE A 116 6.13 -2.75 17.31
C PHE A 116 6.68 -3.99 16.61
N LEU A 117 7.54 -4.78 17.28
CA LEU A 117 8.07 -6.02 16.71
C LEU A 117 6.96 -7.00 16.32
N VAL A 118 5.98 -7.21 17.21
CA VAL A 118 4.84 -8.10 16.91
C VAL A 118 4.05 -7.60 15.71
N ILE A 119 3.79 -6.29 15.65
CA ILE A 119 3.05 -5.67 14.55
C ILE A 119 3.82 -5.81 13.23
N PHE A 120 5.12 -5.50 13.22
CA PHE A 120 5.91 -5.51 11.98
C PHE A 120 6.15 -6.91 11.46
N VAL A 121 6.36 -7.92 12.29
CA VAL A 121 6.46 -9.32 11.84
C VAL A 121 5.21 -9.75 11.06
N LEU A 122 4.01 -9.35 11.52
CA LEU A 122 2.76 -9.64 10.81
C LEU A 122 2.65 -8.86 9.49
N ILE A 123 3.07 -7.59 9.48
CA ILE A 123 3.06 -6.78 8.27
C ILE A 123 4.07 -7.32 7.24
N SER A 124 5.29 -7.67 7.66
CA SER A 124 6.33 -8.33 6.85
C SER A 124 5.78 -9.57 6.17
N TRP A 125 5.11 -10.45 6.94
CA TRP A 125 4.45 -11.62 6.38
C TRP A 125 3.45 -11.26 5.27
N GLY A 126 2.61 -10.26 5.50
CA GLY A 126 1.67 -9.75 4.49
C GLY A 126 2.36 -9.26 3.21
N PHE A 127 3.43 -8.49 3.34
CA PHE A 127 4.20 -7.97 2.20
C PHE A 127 4.91 -9.06 1.38
N GLY A 128 5.22 -10.20 1.99
CA GLY A 128 5.74 -11.38 1.30
C GLY A 128 4.83 -11.92 0.19
N HIS A 129 3.53 -11.60 0.21
CA HIS A 129 2.58 -11.93 -0.86
C HIS A 129 2.62 -10.94 -2.04
N PHE A 130 3.32 -9.81 -1.93
CA PHE A 130 3.37 -8.77 -2.97
C PHE A 130 4.75 -8.64 -3.63
N SER A 131 5.83 -8.63 -2.84
CA SER A 131 7.18 -8.39 -3.34
C SER A 131 8.23 -8.93 -2.37
N SER A 132 9.21 -9.65 -2.93
CA SER A 132 10.39 -10.10 -2.19
C SER A 132 11.24 -8.95 -1.69
N LEU A 133 11.36 -7.86 -2.45
CA LEU A 133 12.14 -6.71 -2.01
C LEU A 133 11.45 -5.96 -0.87
N LEU A 134 10.13 -5.78 -0.93
CA LEU A 134 9.37 -5.20 0.18
C LEU A 134 9.40 -6.08 1.42
N PHE A 135 9.40 -7.41 1.25
CA PHE A 135 9.60 -8.34 2.35
C PHE A 135 10.99 -8.18 2.99
N VAL A 136 12.06 -8.15 2.20
CA VAL A 136 13.43 -7.96 2.72
C VAL A 136 13.56 -6.61 3.43
N PHE A 137 12.96 -5.56 2.87
CA PHE A 137 12.91 -4.23 3.48
C PHE A 137 12.26 -4.25 4.87
N LEU A 138 11.14 -4.96 5.04
CA LEU A 138 10.48 -5.05 6.34
C LEU A 138 11.17 -6.04 7.28
N LEU A 139 11.78 -7.10 6.75
CA LEU A 139 12.61 -8.01 7.53
C LEU A 139 13.81 -7.30 8.15
N ASP A 140 14.43 -6.35 7.44
CA ASP A 140 15.48 -5.47 7.99
C ASP A 140 14.96 -4.73 9.23
N ILE A 141 13.74 -4.18 9.16
CA ILE A 141 13.08 -3.54 10.30
C ILE A 141 12.79 -4.52 11.43
N ASP A 142 12.28 -5.71 11.13
CA ASP A 142 12.03 -6.74 12.15
C ASP A 142 13.34 -7.10 12.88
N LEU A 143 14.44 -7.28 12.14
CA LEU A 143 15.76 -7.54 12.73
C LEU A 143 16.22 -6.36 13.60
N LEU A 144 16.02 -5.11 13.17
CA LEU A 144 16.29 -3.94 14.01
C LEU A 144 15.56 -4.02 15.35
N TYR A 145 14.25 -4.29 15.34
CA TYR A 145 13.47 -4.39 16.57
C TYR A 145 13.86 -5.61 17.42
N VAL A 146 14.13 -6.77 16.81
CA VAL A 146 14.64 -7.95 17.53
C VAL A 146 15.92 -7.62 18.28
N LEU A 147 16.88 -6.96 17.63
CA LEU A 147 18.15 -6.61 18.23
C LEU A 147 18.01 -5.57 19.35
N LYS A 148 17.10 -4.60 19.21
CA LYS A 148 16.81 -3.60 20.25
C LYS A 148 16.18 -4.25 21.49
N VAL A 149 15.16 -5.09 21.28
CA VAL A 149 14.48 -5.85 22.34
C VAL A 149 15.45 -6.81 23.04
N ALA A 150 16.24 -7.56 22.27
CA ALA A 150 17.25 -8.48 22.82
C ALA A 150 18.35 -7.73 23.58
N GLY A 151 18.79 -6.57 23.07
CA GLY A 151 19.77 -5.73 23.75
C GLY A 151 19.30 -5.24 25.11
N HIS A 152 18.02 -4.86 25.22
CA HIS A 152 17.41 -4.49 26.50
C HIS A 152 17.29 -5.69 27.45
N LEU A 153 16.77 -6.83 26.98
CA LEU A 153 16.58 -8.02 27.82
C LEU A 153 17.89 -8.63 28.34
N LEU A 154 18.97 -8.52 27.55
CA LEU A 154 20.30 -9.03 27.90
C LEU A 154 21.21 -7.95 28.52
N ASP A 155 20.70 -6.74 28.72
CA ASP A 155 21.43 -5.57 29.21
C ASP A 155 22.80 -5.39 28.51
N THR A 156 22.80 -5.46 27.17
CA THR A 156 24.03 -5.44 26.36
C THR A 156 23.99 -4.42 25.24
N ARG A 157 25.17 -3.83 24.97
CA ARG A 157 25.39 -2.93 23.83
C ARG A 157 25.99 -3.63 22.61
N ALA A 158 26.17 -4.95 22.66
CA ALA A 158 26.76 -5.73 21.57
C ALA A 158 26.02 -5.55 20.23
N PHE A 159 24.72 -5.24 20.27
CA PHE A 159 23.89 -5.07 19.09
C PHE A 159 23.92 -3.66 18.49
N ALA A 160 24.62 -2.70 19.10
CA ALA A 160 24.65 -1.31 18.61
C ALA A 160 25.17 -1.18 17.17
N ILE A 161 26.28 -1.87 16.84
CA ILE A 161 26.85 -1.86 15.48
C ILE A 161 25.95 -2.57 14.48
N PRO A 162 25.43 -3.79 14.75
CA PRO A 162 24.41 -4.41 13.91
C PRO A 162 23.19 -3.52 13.64
N ILE A 163 22.64 -2.85 14.66
CA ILE A 163 21.52 -1.90 14.52
C ILE A 163 21.91 -0.73 13.61
N ALA A 164 23.12 -0.18 13.76
CA ALA A 164 23.60 0.90 12.89
C ALA A 164 23.71 0.45 11.42
N LEU A 165 24.21 -0.76 11.18
CA LEU A 165 24.33 -1.33 9.82
C LEU A 165 22.96 -1.58 9.18
N LEU A 166 22.03 -2.14 9.93
CA LEU A 166 20.64 -2.33 9.48
C LEU A 166 19.96 -1.00 9.19
N THR A 167 20.20 0.05 9.99
CA THR A 167 19.68 1.39 9.71
C THR A 167 20.17 1.93 8.36
N VAL A 168 21.44 1.67 8.01
CA VAL A 168 21.99 2.03 6.68
C VAL A 168 21.40 1.14 5.59
N GLY A 169 21.29 -0.17 5.83
CA GLY A 169 20.65 -1.13 4.92
C GLY A 169 19.23 -0.70 4.55
N LEU A 170 18.45 -0.35 5.57
CA LEU A 170 17.09 0.16 5.43
C LEU A 170 17.03 1.40 4.54
N ALA A 171 17.95 2.36 4.73
CA ALA A 171 18.02 3.56 3.89
C ALA A 171 18.29 3.21 2.42
N VAL A 172 19.25 2.32 2.16
CA VAL A 172 19.63 1.90 0.80
C VAL A 172 18.50 1.16 0.10
N ILE A 173 17.87 0.20 0.79
CA ILE A 173 16.75 -0.57 0.23
C ILE A 173 15.55 0.37 -0.02
N SER A 174 15.28 1.30 0.90
CA SER A 174 14.22 2.30 0.74
C SER A 174 14.43 3.18 -0.49
N LEU A 175 15.66 3.69 -0.70
CA LEU A 175 16.01 4.46 -1.90
C LEU A 175 15.85 3.63 -3.17
N TRP A 176 16.29 2.38 -3.16
CA TRP A 176 16.15 1.50 -4.32
C TRP A 176 14.68 1.32 -4.71
N ILE A 177 13.80 1.05 -3.75
CA ILE A 177 12.36 0.90 -4.00
C ILE A 177 11.76 2.24 -4.47
N ALA A 178 12.10 3.36 -3.83
CA ALA A 178 11.61 4.68 -4.25
C ALA A 178 12.01 5.01 -5.69
N PHE A 179 13.27 4.75 -6.06
CA PHE A 179 13.75 4.95 -7.43
C PHE A 179 13.10 4.01 -8.43
N ALA A 180 12.82 2.76 -8.04
CA ALA A 180 12.07 1.85 -8.89
C ALA A 180 10.67 2.39 -9.20
N LEU A 181 9.98 2.93 -8.20
CA LEU A 181 8.63 3.46 -8.36
C LEU A 181 8.60 4.79 -9.12
N LEU A 182 9.65 5.61 -9.04
CA LEU A 182 9.72 6.89 -9.76
C LEU A 182 10.27 6.75 -11.18
N LEU A 183 11.37 6.02 -11.37
CA LEU A 183 12.10 5.99 -12.63
C LEU A 183 11.59 4.94 -13.61
N ASN A 184 11.08 3.81 -13.15
CA ASN A 184 10.57 2.79 -14.08
C ASN A 184 9.38 3.32 -14.92
N PRO A 185 8.38 4.03 -14.34
CA PRO A 185 7.30 4.60 -15.12
C PRO A 185 7.78 5.69 -16.09
N VAL A 186 8.69 6.56 -15.64
CA VAL A 186 9.25 7.65 -16.46
C VAL A 186 10.03 7.12 -17.67
N THR A 187 10.77 6.03 -17.50
CA THR A 187 11.59 5.43 -18.56
C THR A 187 10.82 4.42 -19.42
N GLY A 188 9.63 3.99 -18.99
CA GLY A 188 8.87 2.90 -19.62
C GLY A 188 9.58 1.55 -19.57
N ARG A 189 10.63 1.40 -18.73
CA ARG A 189 11.46 0.19 -18.61
C ARG A 189 11.69 -0.13 -17.15
N ARG A 190 11.89 -1.42 -16.84
CA ARG A 190 12.22 -1.87 -15.48
C ARG A 190 13.73 -1.71 -15.23
N VAL A 191 14.16 -0.49 -14.90
CA VAL A 191 15.56 -0.15 -14.54
C VAL A 191 15.92 -0.73 -13.18
N PHE A 192 15.03 -0.56 -12.20
CA PHE A 192 15.17 -1.13 -10.86
C PHE A 192 14.14 -2.24 -10.64
N THR A 193 14.56 -3.34 -10.03
CA THR A 193 13.69 -4.50 -9.78
C THR A 193 13.07 -4.44 -8.40
N LEU A 194 11.77 -4.73 -8.31
CA LEU A 194 11.04 -4.90 -7.04
C LEU A 194 10.92 -6.38 -6.61
N GLY A 195 11.43 -7.31 -7.41
CA GLY A 195 11.28 -8.74 -7.16
C GLY A 195 9.84 -9.27 -7.34
N MET A 196 9.67 -10.57 -7.14
CA MET A 196 8.39 -11.28 -7.23
C MET A 196 7.85 -11.63 -5.83
N PRO A 197 6.55 -11.92 -5.66
CA PRO A 197 6.00 -12.46 -4.42
C PRO A 197 6.78 -13.68 -3.91
N LEU A 198 7.10 -13.71 -2.61
CA LEU A 198 7.75 -14.84 -1.96
C LEU A 198 6.75 -15.94 -1.62
N PHE A 199 5.56 -15.54 -1.17
CA PHE A 199 4.52 -16.46 -0.75
C PHE A 199 3.49 -16.63 -1.86
N LYS A 200 3.16 -17.89 -2.16
CA LYS A 200 2.10 -18.22 -3.09
C LYS A 200 0.76 -18.06 -2.38
N SER A 201 -0.02 -17.07 -2.78
CA SER A 201 -1.44 -17.01 -2.41
C SER A 201 -2.18 -18.12 -3.16
N ALA A 202 -3.09 -18.82 -2.49
CA ALA A 202 -4.04 -19.68 -3.18
C ALA A 202 -4.76 -18.83 -4.22
N ALA A 203 -4.69 -19.22 -5.49
CA ALA A 203 -5.40 -18.51 -6.55
C ALA A 203 -6.87 -18.45 -6.16
N ARG A 204 -7.43 -17.23 -6.05
CA ARG A 204 -8.90 -17.11 -5.97
C ARG A 204 -9.45 -17.84 -7.20
N PRO A 205 -10.50 -18.66 -7.05
CA PRO A 205 -11.16 -19.26 -8.19
C PRO A 205 -11.43 -18.16 -9.23
N PRO A 206 -11.14 -18.38 -10.52
CA PRO A 206 -11.43 -17.38 -11.53
C PRO A 206 -12.89 -16.97 -11.38
N VAL A 207 -13.11 -15.67 -11.18
CA VAL A 207 -14.47 -15.13 -11.12
C VAL A 207 -15.07 -15.40 -12.49
N ASP A 208 -16.14 -16.18 -12.56
CA ASP A 208 -16.82 -16.42 -13.81
C ASP A 208 -17.58 -15.14 -14.21
N LEU A 209 -17.03 -14.45 -15.21
CA LEU A 209 -17.54 -13.17 -15.72
C LEU A 209 -18.56 -13.36 -16.85
N SER A 210 -18.98 -14.58 -17.16
CA SER A 210 -19.95 -14.86 -18.24
C SER A 210 -21.26 -14.10 -18.04
N VAL A 211 -21.82 -14.13 -16.84
CA VAL A 211 -23.09 -13.45 -16.51
C VAL A 211 -22.96 -11.93 -16.62
N ARG A 212 -21.86 -11.38 -16.11
CA ARG A 212 -21.56 -9.94 -16.21
C ARG A 212 -21.39 -9.50 -17.67
N THR A 213 -20.65 -10.29 -18.44
CA THR A 213 -20.41 -10.03 -19.87
C THR A 213 -21.72 -10.08 -20.65
N ALA A 214 -22.56 -11.07 -20.41
CA ALA A 214 -23.87 -11.19 -21.05
C ALA A 214 -24.82 -10.05 -20.69
N LEU A 215 -24.81 -9.60 -19.43
CA LEU A 215 -25.57 -8.43 -18.97
C LEU A 215 -25.17 -7.16 -19.73
N VAL A 216 -23.88 -6.82 -19.74
CA VAL A 216 -23.38 -5.62 -20.41
C VAL A 216 -23.60 -5.72 -21.92
N ALA A 217 -23.35 -6.87 -22.54
CA ALA A 217 -23.60 -7.11 -23.97
C ALA A 217 -25.06 -6.87 -24.36
N THR A 218 -26.00 -7.39 -23.56
CA THR A 218 -27.44 -7.28 -23.84
C THR A 218 -27.90 -5.84 -23.73
N LEU A 219 -27.43 -5.11 -22.71
CA LEU A 219 -27.76 -3.70 -22.54
C LEU A 219 -27.10 -2.82 -23.61
N TYR A 220 -25.87 -3.14 -24.03
CA TYR A 220 -25.20 -2.44 -25.14
C TYR A 220 -25.94 -2.66 -26.46
N GLY A 221 -26.33 -3.90 -26.76
CA GLY A 221 -27.13 -4.21 -27.95
C GLY A 221 -28.45 -3.45 -27.97
N GLN A 222 -29.17 -3.43 -26.83
CA GLN A 222 -30.41 -2.65 -26.71
C GLN A 222 -30.17 -1.15 -26.94
N TRP A 223 -29.12 -0.59 -26.34
CA TRP A 223 -28.77 0.82 -26.52
C TRP A 223 -28.43 1.13 -27.97
N ARG A 224 -27.62 0.29 -28.62
CA ARG A 224 -27.19 0.48 -30.01
C ARG A 224 -28.35 0.36 -31.00
N ASP A 225 -29.23 -0.62 -30.79
CA ASP A 225 -30.27 -0.96 -31.76
C ASP A 225 -31.55 -0.12 -31.56
N ALA A 226 -31.91 0.23 -30.33
CA ALA A 226 -33.17 0.91 -30.00
C ALA A 226 -32.99 2.26 -29.27
N GLY A 227 -31.82 2.55 -28.69
CA GLY A 227 -31.56 3.78 -27.93
C GLY A 227 -32.35 3.90 -26.62
N SER A 228 -33.22 2.95 -26.29
CA SER A 228 -34.13 2.99 -25.16
C SER A 228 -33.69 2.08 -24.00
N PRO A 229 -34.06 2.41 -22.74
CA PRO A 229 -33.84 1.52 -21.60
C PRO A 229 -34.57 0.18 -21.75
N LEU A 230 -33.99 -0.90 -21.22
CA LEU A 230 -34.61 -2.22 -21.21
C LEU A 230 -35.36 -2.43 -19.90
N SER A 231 -36.57 -3.00 -19.92
CA SER A 231 -37.24 -3.34 -18.66
C SER A 231 -36.43 -4.38 -17.88
N GLN A 232 -36.40 -4.29 -16.55
CA GLN A 232 -35.65 -5.25 -15.74
C GLN A 232 -36.23 -6.66 -15.88
N ALA A 233 -37.55 -6.78 -16.06
CA ALA A 233 -38.22 -8.05 -16.31
C ALA A 233 -37.75 -8.69 -17.63
N ASP A 234 -37.67 -7.90 -18.71
CA ASP A 234 -37.21 -8.39 -20.01
C ASP A 234 -35.73 -8.77 -19.99
N LEU A 235 -34.90 -7.99 -19.29
CA LEU A 235 -33.48 -8.32 -19.12
C LEU A 235 -33.30 -9.65 -18.41
N LEU A 236 -34.02 -9.87 -17.31
CA LEU A 236 -34.00 -11.13 -16.56
C LEU A 236 -34.54 -12.28 -17.40
N ALA A 237 -35.60 -12.07 -18.17
CA ALA A 237 -36.16 -13.08 -19.07
C ALA A 237 -35.17 -13.48 -20.18
N ARG A 238 -34.51 -12.51 -20.82
CA ARG A 238 -33.50 -12.75 -21.88
C ARG A 238 -32.29 -13.53 -21.39
N LEU A 239 -31.96 -13.40 -20.10
CA LEU A 239 -30.78 -14.02 -19.50
C LEU A 239 -31.13 -15.16 -18.53
N ALA A 240 -32.39 -15.61 -18.45
CA ALA A 240 -32.86 -16.55 -17.44
C ALA A 240 -32.00 -17.84 -17.33
N ALA A 241 -31.45 -18.32 -18.44
CA ALA A 241 -30.55 -19.48 -18.50
C ALA A 241 -29.25 -19.31 -17.68
N LEU A 242 -28.88 -18.09 -17.29
CA LEU A 242 -27.69 -17.76 -16.50
C LEU A 242 -27.97 -17.70 -14.97
N GLY A 243 -29.22 -17.92 -14.56
CA GLY A 243 -29.66 -17.98 -13.17
C GLY A 243 -30.05 -16.61 -12.59
N GLU A 244 -31.33 -16.45 -12.26
CA GLU A 244 -31.88 -15.19 -11.76
C GLU A 244 -31.20 -14.61 -10.51
N PRO A 245 -30.86 -15.38 -9.45
CA PRO A 245 -30.23 -14.81 -8.26
C PRO A 245 -28.88 -14.18 -8.58
N ARG A 246 -28.13 -14.80 -9.50
CA ARG A 246 -26.82 -14.34 -9.94
C ARG A 246 -26.92 -13.11 -10.83
N LEU A 247 -27.92 -13.05 -11.72
CA LEU A 247 -28.19 -11.86 -12.53
C LEU A 247 -28.56 -10.65 -11.67
N LYS A 248 -29.42 -10.82 -10.66
CA LYS A 248 -29.79 -9.74 -9.74
C LYS A 248 -28.57 -9.23 -8.98
N ALA A 249 -27.71 -10.13 -8.50
CA ALA A 249 -26.48 -9.78 -7.81
C ALA A 249 -25.49 -9.01 -8.71
N GLU A 250 -25.27 -9.47 -9.94
CA GLU A 250 -24.38 -8.79 -10.90
C GLU A 250 -24.96 -7.44 -11.35
N LEU A 251 -26.28 -7.33 -11.55
CA LEU A 251 -26.93 -6.07 -11.88
C LEU A 251 -26.77 -5.04 -10.76
N ALA A 252 -26.99 -5.46 -9.50
CA ALA A 252 -26.78 -4.60 -8.33
C ALA A 252 -25.30 -4.17 -8.21
N TYR A 253 -24.37 -5.10 -8.45
CA TYR A 253 -22.93 -4.80 -8.48
C TYR A 253 -22.58 -3.78 -9.57
N LEU A 254 -23.03 -4.00 -10.82
CA LEU A 254 -22.77 -3.11 -11.94
C LEU A 254 -23.38 -1.72 -11.73
N SER A 255 -24.55 -1.64 -11.08
CA SER A 255 -25.16 -0.38 -10.70
C SER A 255 -24.34 0.35 -9.64
N ALA A 256 -23.85 -0.37 -8.61
CA ALA A 256 -22.95 0.20 -7.60
C ALA A 256 -21.61 0.67 -8.19
N GLN A 257 -21.14 0.06 -9.29
CA GLN A 257 -19.96 0.49 -10.03
C GLN A 257 -20.24 1.62 -11.04
N GLY A 258 -21.49 2.09 -11.16
CA GLY A 258 -21.88 3.14 -12.11
C GLY A 258 -21.81 2.70 -13.58
N VAL A 259 -21.78 1.40 -13.87
CA VAL A 259 -21.78 0.83 -15.23
C VAL A 259 -23.20 0.76 -15.80
N VAL A 260 -24.18 0.51 -14.92
CA VAL A 260 -25.61 0.41 -15.26
C VAL A 260 -26.40 1.42 -14.45
N GLU A 261 -27.35 2.09 -15.10
CA GLU A 261 -28.27 3.04 -14.47
C GLU A 261 -29.67 2.42 -14.38
N PRO A 262 -30.21 2.20 -13.17
CA PRO A 262 -31.62 1.90 -13.00
C PRO A 262 -32.46 3.17 -13.22
N VAL A 263 -33.51 3.06 -14.03
CA VAL A 263 -34.48 4.12 -14.33
C VAL A 263 -35.88 3.54 -14.19
N GLU A 264 -36.56 3.78 -13.07
CA GLU A 264 -37.99 3.44 -12.85
C GLU A 264 -38.43 2.08 -13.43
N GLY A 265 -37.85 0.98 -12.95
CA GLY A 265 -38.20 -0.39 -13.41
C GLY A 265 -37.54 -0.82 -14.74
N THR A 266 -36.80 0.08 -15.37
CA THR A 266 -35.92 -0.18 -16.51
C THR A 266 -34.45 -0.01 -16.14
N VAL A 267 -33.56 -0.51 -16.99
CA VAL A 267 -32.11 -0.48 -16.82
C VAL A 267 -31.44 -0.19 -18.16
N ARG A 268 -30.40 0.64 -18.13
CA ARG A 268 -29.58 0.98 -19.30
C ARG A 268 -28.10 1.05 -18.93
N LEU A 269 -27.22 1.02 -19.93
CA LEU A 269 -25.82 1.36 -19.69
C LEU A 269 -25.66 2.85 -19.41
N SER A 270 -24.77 3.18 -18.48
CA SER A 270 -24.24 4.54 -18.35
C SER A 270 -23.24 4.84 -19.48
N PRO A 271 -22.85 6.10 -19.71
CA PRO A 271 -21.74 6.43 -20.61
C PRO A 271 -20.46 5.67 -20.27
N ALA A 272 -20.14 5.52 -18.98
CA ALA A 272 -18.98 4.75 -18.53
C ALA A 272 -19.10 3.26 -18.88
N GLY A 273 -20.32 2.70 -18.86
CA GLY A 273 -20.58 1.31 -19.27
C GLY A 273 -20.47 1.09 -20.77
N ILE A 274 -20.85 2.08 -21.58
CA ILE A 274 -20.66 2.07 -23.05
C ILE A 274 -19.17 2.08 -23.37
N ASP A 275 -18.40 3.03 -22.81
CA ASP A 275 -16.96 3.13 -22.99
C ASP A 275 -16.20 1.87 -22.52
N LEU A 276 -16.69 1.24 -21.45
CA LEU A 276 -16.16 -0.04 -20.96
C LEU A 276 -16.34 -1.14 -22.00
N TRP A 277 -17.54 -1.26 -22.58
CA TRP A 277 -17.85 -2.28 -23.56
C TRP A 277 -17.11 -2.08 -24.88
N GLU A 278 -17.01 -0.85 -25.37
CA GLU A 278 -16.31 -0.55 -26.62
C GLU A 278 -14.81 -0.86 -26.54
N ARG A 279 -14.17 -0.52 -25.41
CA ARG A 279 -12.77 -0.91 -25.16
C ARG A 279 -12.59 -2.43 -25.07
N HIS A 280 -13.59 -3.14 -24.56
CA HIS A 280 -13.57 -4.59 -24.46
C HIS A 280 -13.65 -5.27 -25.84
N VAL A 281 -14.41 -4.69 -26.79
CA VAL A 281 -14.57 -5.24 -28.14
C VAL A 281 -13.43 -4.81 -29.08
N ALA A 282 -12.79 -3.68 -28.82
CA ALA A 282 -11.68 -3.15 -29.64
C ALA A 282 -10.30 -3.76 -29.32
N GLY A 283 -10.18 -4.53 -28.23
CA GLY A 283 -8.96 -5.25 -27.83
C GLY A 283 -9.02 -6.74 -28.18
#